data_AF-A0A7J6DQ84-F1
#
_entry.id   AF-A0A7J6DQ84-F1
#
_cell.length_a   1.000
_cell.length_b   1.000
_cell.length_c   1.000
_cell.angle_alpha   90.00
_cell.angle_beta   90.00
_cell.angle_gamma   90.00
#
_symmetry.space_group_name_H-M   'P 1'
#
loop_
_entity.id
_entity.type
_entity.pdbx_description
1 polymer ?
#
loop_
_entity_poly.entity_id
_entity_poly.type
_entity_poly.pdbx_seq_one_letter_code
_entity_poly.pdbx_strand_id
1 'polypeptide(L)'
;MVASLINFTKSTLYFSPNTPEDLQSLYVETFQMQVTEAIEKYLGLPMLIGRSPSYIWKSIIWGRELLLKGLRKKVGTGDTILVFKDPWLPRPFSFKPTSFNHSHSNLLVKELMAETRIGWNVDLLRVLFNEADQQCIGSIPLCKFPKEDSWMWHYTVDGSYSIKSGYYVASQFNLSATSPSKDKFSIWWKKNLEAPFTKQSVKLGFHEILPTSKGLQKRSILPHSNCLTCGFSNESNGHAVFWCRGFRKVWKLLNFSFLKNFSLETSFQQTILLASEVLSQVEFELFLVVAWYVWSERTQIVHGQEQFSPTVVVSRIHKLHAEFSASRKNINIQRGNTCTSTSSIGAIIRNNTGGVVACLLKSLF
;
A
#
# COMPACT_ATOMS: atom_id res chain seq x y z
N MET A 1 -0.01 3.55 1.64
CA MET A 1 -0.64 2.85 0.51
C MET A 1 -2.13 3.08 0.65
N VAL A 2 -2.77 3.60 -0.40
CA VAL A 2 -4.24 3.69 -0.44
C VAL A 2 -4.71 2.25 -0.59
N ALA A 3 -5.27 1.67 0.48
CA ALA A 3 -6.06 0.46 0.35
C ALA A 3 -7.27 0.88 -0.49
N SER A 4 -7.23 0.59 -1.78
CA SER A 4 -8.38 0.78 -2.64
C SER A 4 -9.46 -0.17 -2.15
N LEU A 5 -10.50 0.39 -1.53
CA LEU A 5 -11.73 -0.33 -1.21
C LEU A 5 -12.23 -0.96 -2.51
N ILE A 6 -12.32 -2.30 -2.52
CA ILE A 6 -12.86 -3.03 -3.66
C ILE A 6 -14.32 -2.64 -3.79
N ASN A 7 -14.71 -2.15 -4.97
CA ASN A 7 -16.09 -1.82 -5.24
C ASN A 7 -16.84 -3.09 -5.67
N PHE A 8 -17.43 -3.78 -4.69
CA PHE A 8 -18.17 -5.03 -4.93
C PHE A 8 -19.29 -4.88 -5.96
N THR A 9 -19.96 -3.72 -6.02
CA THR A 9 -21.05 -3.48 -7.00
C THR A 9 -20.58 -3.37 -8.45
N LYS A 10 -19.30 -3.09 -8.67
CA LYS A 10 -18.69 -2.99 -10.02
C LYS A 10 -17.79 -4.17 -10.35
N SER A 11 -17.74 -5.16 -9.48
CA SER A 11 -16.82 -6.28 -9.60
C SER A 11 -17.63 -7.56 -9.77
N THR A 12 -17.23 -8.38 -10.74
CA THR A 12 -17.93 -9.62 -11.11
C THR A 12 -17.08 -10.85 -10.81
N LEU A 13 -17.75 -11.97 -10.53
CA LEU A 13 -17.14 -13.28 -10.36
C LEU A 13 -17.33 -14.09 -11.63
N TYR A 14 -16.28 -14.78 -12.06
CA TYR A 14 -16.32 -15.73 -13.16
C TYR A 14 -15.77 -17.06 -12.66
N PHE A 15 -16.51 -18.14 -12.86
CA PHE A 15 -16.10 -19.49 -12.51
C PHE A 15 -15.78 -20.28 -13.78
N SER A 16 -14.69 -21.05 -13.72
CA SER A 16 -14.41 -22.05 -14.76
C SER A 16 -15.55 -23.08 -14.80
N PRO A 17 -15.90 -23.66 -15.97
CA PRO A 17 -16.92 -24.70 -16.10
C PRO A 17 -16.74 -25.90 -15.16
N ASN A 18 -15.50 -26.14 -14.72
CA ASN A 18 -15.15 -27.27 -13.84
C ASN A 18 -15.19 -26.91 -12.34
N THR A 19 -15.67 -25.73 -11.95
CA THR A 19 -15.75 -25.31 -10.54
C THR A 19 -16.96 -25.97 -9.88
N PRO A 20 -16.80 -26.72 -8.77
CA PRO A 20 -17.91 -27.31 -8.02
C PRO A 20 -18.94 -26.26 -7.54
N GLU A 21 -20.24 -26.57 -7.65
CA GLU A 21 -21.34 -25.62 -7.34
C GLU A 21 -21.34 -25.15 -5.89
N ASP A 22 -20.99 -26.01 -4.95
CA ASP A 22 -20.84 -25.70 -3.52
C ASP A 22 -19.80 -24.60 -3.27
N LEU A 23 -18.68 -24.65 -3.97
CA LEU A 23 -17.65 -23.60 -3.92
C LEU A 23 -18.13 -22.31 -4.59
N GLN A 24 -18.88 -22.39 -5.69
CA GLN A 24 -19.42 -21.21 -6.35
C GLN A 24 -20.38 -20.47 -5.40
N SER A 25 -21.31 -21.19 -4.77
CA SER A 25 -22.26 -20.63 -3.79
C SER A 25 -21.55 -19.97 -2.61
N LEU A 26 -20.54 -20.63 -2.04
CA LEU A 26 -19.75 -20.08 -0.93
C LEU A 26 -19.11 -18.73 -1.28
N TYR A 27 -18.51 -18.62 -2.47
CA TYR A 27 -17.85 -17.38 -2.90
C TYR A 27 -18.83 -16.26 -3.19
N VAL A 28 -19.98 -16.58 -3.80
CA VAL A 28 -21.05 -15.60 -4.06
C VAL A 28 -21.62 -15.06 -2.75
N GLU A 29 -21.88 -15.93 -1.77
CA GLU A 29 -22.37 -15.53 -0.45
C GLU A 29 -21.35 -14.68 0.31
N THR A 30 -20.07 -15.10 0.29
CA THR A 30 -19.00 -14.42 1.01
C THR A 30 -18.71 -13.02 0.47
N PHE A 31 -18.68 -12.87 -0.87
CA PHE A 31 -18.26 -11.61 -1.50
C PHE A 31 -19.44 -10.73 -1.95
N GLN A 32 -20.66 -11.27 -2.04
CA GLN A 32 -21.86 -10.55 -2.49
C GLN A 32 -21.68 -9.91 -3.88
N MET A 33 -20.96 -10.59 -4.78
CA MET A 33 -20.66 -10.14 -6.14
C MET A 33 -21.53 -10.84 -7.16
N GLN A 34 -21.79 -10.20 -8.30
CA GLN A 34 -22.55 -10.82 -9.39
C GLN A 34 -21.69 -11.81 -10.18
N VAL A 35 -22.25 -12.96 -10.53
CA VAL A 35 -21.60 -13.97 -11.38
C VAL A 35 -21.88 -13.66 -12.84
N THR A 36 -20.86 -13.66 -13.68
CA THR A 36 -21.00 -13.52 -15.12
C THR A 36 -20.61 -14.81 -15.82
N GLU A 37 -21.42 -15.23 -16.80
CA GLU A 37 -21.15 -16.42 -17.63
C GLU A 37 -20.12 -16.14 -18.73
N ALA A 38 -19.93 -14.87 -19.06
CA ALA A 38 -18.97 -14.41 -20.05
C ALA A 38 -17.89 -13.54 -19.40
N ILE A 39 -16.66 -13.69 -19.91
CA ILE A 39 -15.56 -12.77 -19.61
C ILE A 39 -15.94 -11.41 -20.19
N GLU A 40 -16.34 -10.48 -19.32
CA GLU A 40 -16.68 -9.12 -19.73
C GLU A 40 -15.47 -8.46 -20.40
N LYS A 41 -15.75 -7.63 -21.41
CA LYS A 41 -14.72 -6.81 -22.06
C LYS A 41 -14.54 -5.53 -21.23
N TYR A 42 -13.42 -5.39 -20.54
CA TYR A 42 -13.08 -4.12 -19.90
C TYR A 42 -12.45 -3.19 -20.95
N LEU A 43 -13.08 -2.05 -21.24
CA LEU A 43 -12.65 -1.09 -22.26
C LEU A 43 -12.51 -1.69 -23.68
N GLY A 44 -13.39 -2.64 -24.05
CA GLY A 44 -13.37 -3.26 -25.39
C GLY A 44 -12.31 -4.35 -25.58
N LEU A 45 -11.45 -4.59 -24.58
CA LEU A 45 -10.47 -5.68 -24.58
C LEU A 45 -11.04 -6.88 -23.79
N PRO A 46 -10.92 -8.11 -24.30
CA PRO A 46 -11.25 -9.29 -23.50
C PRO A 46 -10.37 -9.28 -22.25
N MET A 47 -10.98 -9.42 -21.06
CA MET A 47 -10.21 -9.61 -19.83
C MET A 47 -9.38 -10.89 -19.98
N LEU A 48 -8.10 -10.72 -20.28
CA LEU A 48 -7.16 -11.83 -20.46
C LEU A 48 -7.04 -12.61 -19.15
N ILE A 49 -7.70 -13.76 -19.07
CA ILE A 49 -7.36 -14.80 -18.10
C ILE A 49 -6.09 -15.48 -18.60
N GLY A 50 -4.95 -14.82 -18.41
CA GLY A 50 -3.66 -15.47 -18.58
C GLY A 50 -3.48 -16.56 -17.51
N ARG A 51 -2.65 -17.57 -17.79
CA ARG A 51 -2.23 -18.59 -16.80
C ARG A 51 -1.55 -17.99 -15.55
N SER A 52 -1.18 -16.71 -15.61
CA SER A 52 -0.57 -15.95 -14.52
C SER A 52 -1.62 -15.08 -13.80
N PRO A 53 -1.79 -15.22 -12.46
CA PRO A 53 -2.74 -14.41 -11.71
C PRO A 53 -2.37 -12.91 -11.74
N SER A 54 -3.38 -12.05 -11.73
CA SER A 54 -3.19 -10.59 -11.70
C SER A 54 -2.41 -10.14 -10.47
N TYR A 55 -1.75 -8.97 -10.55
CA TYR A 55 -1.00 -8.41 -9.41
C TYR A 55 -1.89 -8.23 -8.16
N ILE A 56 -3.14 -7.80 -8.37
CA ILE A 56 -4.12 -7.63 -7.28
C ILE A 56 -4.43 -8.98 -6.65
N TRP A 57 -4.67 -10.02 -7.46
CA TRP A 57 -4.93 -11.37 -6.95
C TRP A 57 -3.73 -11.93 -6.16
N LYS A 58 -2.51 -11.78 -6.69
CA LYS A 58 -1.28 -12.15 -5.96
C LYS A 58 -1.18 -11.42 -4.62
N SER A 59 -1.55 -10.14 -4.57
CA SER A 59 -1.54 -9.35 -3.35
C SER A 59 -2.60 -9.80 -2.33
N ILE A 60 -3.79 -10.21 -2.80
CA ILE A 60 -4.85 -10.77 -1.95
C ILE A 60 -4.40 -12.11 -1.36
N ILE A 61 -3.85 -13.01 -2.18
CA ILE A 61 -3.33 -14.30 -1.72
C ILE A 61 -2.22 -14.11 -0.69
N TRP A 62 -1.28 -13.20 -0.95
CA TRP A 62 -0.24 -12.85 0.01
C TRP A 62 -0.82 -12.29 1.32
N GLY A 63 -1.82 -11.40 1.23
CA GLY A 63 -2.54 -10.87 2.39
C GLY A 63 -3.24 -11.97 3.21
N ARG A 64 -3.85 -12.95 2.55
CA ARG A 64 -4.44 -14.14 3.19
C ARG A 64 -3.38 -14.94 3.93
N GLU A 65 -2.24 -15.23 3.31
CA GLU A 65 -1.14 -15.97 3.96
C GLU A 65 -0.59 -15.23 5.18
N LEU A 66 -0.50 -13.89 5.11
CA LEU A 66 -0.13 -13.05 6.24
C LEU A 66 -1.17 -13.12 7.37
N LEU A 67 -2.46 -13.05 7.03
CA LEU A 67 -3.54 -13.15 8.00
C LEU A 67 -3.52 -14.50 8.73
N LEU A 68 -3.32 -15.60 8.01
CA LEU A 68 -3.21 -16.94 8.61
C LEU A 68 -2.06 -17.06 9.62
N LYS A 69 -1.00 -16.25 9.50
CA LYS A 69 0.13 -16.23 10.43
C LYS A 69 -0.13 -15.45 11.71
N GLY A 70 -1.18 -14.64 11.77
CA GLY A 70 -1.53 -13.87 12.98
C GLY A 70 -2.93 -14.06 13.50
N LEU A 71 -3.78 -14.81 12.80
CA LEU A 71 -5.12 -15.18 13.27
C LEU A 71 -5.06 -16.42 14.17
N ARG A 72 -5.74 -16.34 15.30
CA ARG A 72 -6.02 -17.47 16.18
C ARG A 72 -7.48 -17.47 16.63
N LYS A 73 -8.03 -18.64 16.95
CA LYS A 73 -9.35 -18.77 17.56
C LYS A 73 -9.29 -18.31 19.03
N LYS A 74 -10.23 -17.46 19.39
CA LYS A 74 -10.54 -17.02 20.74
C LYS A 74 -11.54 -18.00 21.33
N VAL A 75 -11.16 -18.59 22.48
CA VAL A 75 -12.00 -19.55 23.18
C VAL A 75 -13.21 -18.85 23.77
N GLY A 76 -14.39 -19.27 23.35
CA GLY A 76 -15.68 -18.94 23.91
C GLY A 76 -16.24 -20.15 24.65
N THR A 77 -17.21 -20.85 24.06
CA THR A 77 -17.72 -22.13 24.57
C THR A 77 -16.81 -23.31 24.28
N GLY A 78 -15.90 -23.20 23.29
CA GLY A 78 -14.98 -24.26 22.89
C GLY A 78 -15.63 -25.41 22.12
N ASP A 79 -16.86 -25.24 21.65
CA ASP A 79 -17.62 -26.27 20.91
C ASP A 79 -17.13 -26.42 19.46
N THR A 80 -16.48 -25.40 18.89
CA THR A 80 -16.06 -25.38 17.49
C THR A 80 -14.55 -25.47 17.29
N ILE A 81 -13.80 -25.57 18.39
CA ILE A 81 -12.33 -25.52 18.37
C ILE A 81 -11.79 -26.93 18.58
N LEU A 82 -11.12 -27.46 17.56
CA LEU A 82 -10.40 -28.73 17.63
C LEU A 82 -9.01 -28.50 18.22
N VAL A 83 -8.75 -29.12 19.36
CA VAL A 83 -7.58 -28.89 20.22
C VAL A 83 -6.25 -28.96 19.46
N PHE A 84 -6.05 -29.99 18.63
CA PHE A 84 -4.78 -30.24 17.95
C PHE A 84 -4.74 -29.73 16.50
N LYS A 85 -5.89 -29.38 15.91
CA LYS A 85 -5.98 -28.96 14.50
C LYS A 85 -6.06 -27.45 14.36
N ASP A 86 -6.77 -26.77 15.24
CA ASP A 86 -7.03 -25.34 15.14
C ASP A 86 -5.95 -24.49 15.85
N PRO A 87 -5.65 -23.28 15.35
CA PRO A 87 -4.74 -22.34 16.00
C PRO A 87 -5.47 -21.56 17.09
N TRP A 88 -5.41 -21.95 18.37
CA TRP A 88 -6.13 -21.28 19.47
C TRP A 88 -5.24 -20.83 20.65
N LEU A 89 -4.03 -21.39 20.78
CA LEU A 89 -3.12 -21.08 21.87
C LEU A 89 -2.36 -19.75 21.63
N PRO A 90 -2.11 -18.94 22.67
CA PRO A 90 -1.29 -17.73 22.59
C PRO A 90 0.22 -18.06 22.56
N ARG A 91 0.65 -18.88 21.59
CA ARG A 91 2.06 -19.29 21.39
C ARG A 91 2.58 -18.71 20.06
N PRO A 92 3.85 -18.26 19.98
CA PRO A 92 4.42 -17.80 18.72
C PRO A 92 4.42 -18.90 17.63
N PHE A 93 4.29 -18.46 16.37
CA PHE A 93 4.35 -19.24 15.13
C PHE A 93 3.15 -20.13 14.81
N SER A 94 2.84 -21.14 15.63
CA SER A 94 1.84 -22.16 15.27
C SER A 94 0.46 -21.91 15.86
N PHE A 95 0.38 -21.20 17.00
CA PHE A 95 -0.81 -21.10 17.85
C PHE A 95 -1.44 -22.46 18.22
N LYS A 96 -0.68 -23.56 18.11
CA LYS A 96 -1.13 -24.94 18.35
C LYS A 96 -0.33 -25.58 19.48
N PRO A 97 -0.90 -26.59 20.16
CA PRO A 97 -0.13 -27.42 21.08
C PRO A 97 1.10 -28.00 20.37
N THR A 98 2.20 -28.08 21.10
CA THR A 98 3.41 -28.80 20.65
C THR A 98 3.29 -30.30 20.88
N SER A 99 2.49 -30.68 21.87
CA SER A 99 2.12 -32.05 22.17
C SER A 99 1.27 -32.60 21.03
N PHE A 100 1.77 -33.61 20.30
CA PHE A 100 1.02 -34.26 19.24
C PHE A 100 0.42 -35.57 19.76
N ASN A 101 -0.90 -35.71 19.70
CA ASN A 101 -1.57 -36.96 20.05
C ASN A 101 -2.52 -37.39 18.93
N HIS A 102 -2.10 -38.36 18.11
CA HIS A 102 -2.88 -38.90 16.99
C HIS A 102 -4.21 -39.50 17.44
N SER A 103 -4.29 -40.01 18.67
CA SER A 103 -5.47 -40.71 19.20
C SER A 103 -6.64 -39.78 19.54
N HIS A 104 -6.40 -38.47 19.68
CA HIS A 104 -7.39 -37.48 20.08
C HIS A 104 -7.60 -36.38 19.04
N SER A 105 -7.53 -36.71 17.74
CA SER A 105 -7.61 -35.73 16.65
C SER A 105 -8.93 -34.94 16.57
N ASN A 106 -9.98 -35.42 17.24
CA ASN A 106 -11.32 -34.82 17.25
C ASN A 106 -11.69 -34.20 18.61
N LEU A 107 -10.74 -34.13 19.54
CA LEU A 107 -10.94 -33.54 20.86
C LEU A 107 -11.29 -32.05 20.74
N LEU A 108 -12.39 -31.65 21.38
CA LEU A 108 -12.84 -30.26 21.42
C LEU A 108 -12.31 -29.53 22.66
N VAL A 109 -12.10 -28.22 22.55
CA VAL A 109 -11.60 -27.40 23.67
C VAL A 109 -12.57 -27.41 24.86
N LYS A 110 -13.88 -27.54 24.63
CA LYS A 110 -14.87 -27.66 25.71
C LYS A 110 -14.61 -28.83 26.66
N GLU A 111 -14.05 -29.93 26.15
CA GLU A 111 -13.78 -31.15 26.92
C GLU A 111 -12.58 -30.99 27.84
N LEU A 112 -11.73 -29.98 27.56
CA LEU A 112 -10.64 -29.57 28.44
C LEU A 112 -11.10 -28.64 29.57
N MET A 113 -12.32 -28.11 29.51
CA MET A 113 -12.86 -27.23 30.54
C MET A 113 -13.37 -28.04 31.73
N ALA A 114 -13.26 -27.48 32.93
CA ALA A 114 -13.91 -28.04 34.11
C ALA A 114 -15.44 -27.95 33.95
N GLU A 115 -16.18 -28.84 34.63
CA GLU A 115 -17.65 -28.87 34.59
C GLU A 115 -18.28 -27.55 35.04
N THR A 116 -17.59 -26.82 35.94
CA THR A 116 -17.99 -25.49 36.40
C THR A 116 -17.78 -24.37 35.36
N ARG A 117 -17.05 -24.64 34.26
CA ARG A 117 -16.63 -23.68 33.21
C ARG A 117 -15.88 -22.43 33.70
N ILE A 118 -15.47 -22.41 34.96
CA ILE A 118 -14.72 -21.31 35.59
C ILE A 118 -13.20 -21.53 35.44
N GLY A 119 -12.77 -22.71 35.01
CA GLY A 119 -11.36 -23.06 34.82
C GLY A 119 -11.18 -24.28 33.94
N TRP A 120 -9.92 -24.64 33.72
CA TRP A 120 -9.53 -25.82 32.95
C TRP A 120 -9.47 -27.07 33.83
N ASN A 121 -9.73 -28.24 33.25
CA ASN A 121 -9.54 -29.53 33.92
C ASN A 121 -8.05 -29.87 33.98
N VAL A 122 -7.40 -29.48 35.08
CA VAL A 122 -5.94 -29.58 35.26
C VAL A 122 -5.44 -31.02 35.18
N ASP A 123 -6.20 -31.99 35.69
CA ASP A 123 -5.78 -33.40 35.68
C ASP A 123 -5.81 -33.97 34.26
N LEU A 124 -6.83 -33.62 33.47
CA LEU A 124 -6.87 -33.98 32.05
C LEU A 124 -5.75 -33.31 31.26
N LEU A 125 -5.46 -32.03 31.55
CA LEU A 125 -4.34 -31.32 30.92
C LEU A 125 -2.99 -31.97 31.22
N ARG A 126 -2.79 -32.47 32.45
CA ARG A 126 -1.56 -33.16 32.87
C ARG A 126 -1.31 -34.45 32.10
N VAL A 127 -2.37 -35.15 31.71
CA VAL A 127 -2.29 -36.39 30.94
C VAL A 127 -2.05 -36.12 29.44
N LEU A 128 -2.69 -35.09 28.89
CA LEU A 128 -2.73 -34.86 27.44
C LEU A 128 -1.62 -33.95 26.90
N PHE A 129 -1.03 -33.09 27.72
CA PHE A 129 -0.10 -32.04 27.28
C PHE A 129 1.20 -32.02 28.07
N ASN A 130 2.27 -31.52 27.45
CA ASN A 130 3.51 -31.18 28.15
C ASN A 130 3.33 -29.94 29.06
N GLU A 131 4.26 -29.73 29.98
CA GLU A 131 4.20 -28.64 30.96
C GLU A 131 4.07 -27.24 30.30
N ALA A 132 4.75 -27.00 29.19
CA ALA A 132 4.71 -25.72 28.49
C ALA A 132 3.33 -25.44 27.87
N ASP A 133 2.68 -26.46 27.30
CA ASP A 133 1.33 -26.36 26.74
C ASP A 133 0.29 -26.25 27.87
N GLN A 134 0.47 -26.94 28.99
CA GLN A 134 -0.40 -26.81 30.17
C GLN A 134 -0.41 -25.37 30.71
N GLN A 135 0.78 -24.77 30.88
CA GLN A 135 0.91 -23.38 31.32
C GLN A 135 0.26 -22.41 30.32
N CYS A 136 0.46 -22.65 29.02
CA CYS A 136 -0.12 -21.83 27.97
C CYS A 136 -1.65 -21.90 27.96
N ILE A 137 -2.23 -23.11 28.06
CA ILE A 137 -3.68 -23.32 28.14
C ILE A 137 -4.24 -22.67 29.40
N GLY A 138 -3.60 -22.90 30.55
CA GLY A 138 -4.01 -22.33 31.84
C GLY A 138 -4.01 -20.80 31.88
N SER A 139 -3.16 -20.15 31.06
CA SER A 139 -3.12 -18.68 30.95
C SER A 139 -4.31 -18.08 30.19
N ILE A 140 -5.09 -18.90 29.47
CA ILE A 140 -6.23 -18.43 28.67
C ILE A 140 -7.42 -18.19 29.61
N PRO A 141 -7.90 -16.94 29.74
CA PRO A 141 -9.06 -16.65 30.57
C PRO A 141 -10.33 -17.20 29.90
N LEU A 142 -11.10 -18.00 30.65
CA LEU A 142 -12.41 -18.48 30.22
C LEU A 142 -13.48 -17.43 30.55
N CYS A 143 -14.46 -17.27 29.66
CA CYS A 143 -15.57 -16.37 29.90
C CYS A 143 -16.61 -17.08 30.79
N LYS A 144 -17.02 -16.42 31.89
CA LYS A 144 -18.11 -16.92 32.75
C LYS A 144 -19.46 -16.97 32.03
N PHE A 145 -19.61 -16.16 30.99
CA PHE A 145 -20.82 -16.11 30.17
C PHE A 145 -20.58 -16.87 28.86
N PRO A 146 -21.55 -17.70 28.42
CA PRO A 146 -21.43 -18.40 27.15
C PRO A 146 -21.35 -17.37 26.01
N LYS A 147 -20.21 -17.35 25.34
CA LYS A 147 -19.96 -16.58 24.12
C LYS A 147 -19.46 -17.53 23.05
N GLU A 148 -19.86 -17.32 21.82
CA GLU A 148 -19.40 -18.13 20.70
C GLU A 148 -17.89 -17.98 20.48
N ASP A 149 -17.29 -19.06 19.99
CA ASP A 149 -15.91 -19.05 19.55
C ASP A 149 -15.75 -18.08 18.36
N SER A 150 -14.68 -17.29 18.36
CA SER A 150 -14.46 -16.25 17.35
C SER A 150 -13.01 -16.20 16.92
N TRP A 151 -12.72 -15.54 15.80
CA TRP A 151 -11.34 -15.28 15.39
C TRP A 151 -10.82 -13.99 16.03
N MET A 152 -9.56 -14.00 16.46
CA MET A 152 -8.87 -12.80 16.95
C MET A 152 -7.47 -12.67 16.34
N TRP A 153 -7.04 -11.44 16.18
CA TRP A 153 -5.68 -11.11 15.79
C TRP A 153 -4.74 -11.17 17.00
N HIS A 154 -3.70 -11.99 16.93
CA HIS A 154 -2.80 -12.23 18.06
C HIS A 154 -1.93 -11.02 18.43
N TYR A 155 -1.56 -10.19 17.46
CA TYR A 155 -0.57 -9.11 17.63
C TYR A 155 -1.16 -7.78 18.12
N THR A 156 -2.41 -7.78 18.58
CA THR A 156 -3.06 -6.62 19.19
C THR A 156 -3.77 -7.03 20.48
N VAL A 157 -3.82 -6.12 21.44
CA VAL A 157 -4.38 -6.38 22.78
C VAL A 157 -5.90 -6.55 22.72
N ASP A 158 -6.56 -5.79 21.85
CA ASP A 158 -8.00 -5.85 21.61
C ASP A 158 -8.41 -7.01 20.69
N GLY A 159 -7.45 -7.69 20.06
CA GLY A 159 -7.69 -8.76 19.11
C GLY A 159 -8.15 -8.28 17.73
N SER A 160 -8.16 -6.97 17.47
CA SER A 160 -8.58 -6.41 16.19
C SER A 160 -7.42 -6.32 15.22
N TYR A 161 -7.67 -6.70 13.96
CA TYR A 161 -6.67 -6.51 12.91
C TYR A 161 -6.56 -5.03 12.52
N SER A 162 -5.33 -4.52 12.46
CA SER A 162 -5.02 -3.23 11.85
C SER A 162 -3.90 -3.35 10.81
N ILE A 163 -3.93 -2.49 9.79
CA ILE A 163 -2.88 -2.45 8.75
C ILE A 163 -1.48 -2.29 9.37
N LYS A 164 -1.36 -1.47 10.43
CA LYS A 164 -0.10 -1.26 11.16
C LYS A 164 0.42 -2.55 11.78
N SER A 165 -0.47 -3.31 12.43
CA SER A 165 -0.11 -4.59 13.05
C SER A 165 0.21 -5.67 12.00
N GLY A 166 -0.54 -5.73 10.89
CA GLY A 166 -0.24 -6.65 9.78
C GLY A 166 1.13 -6.37 9.15
N TYR A 167 1.46 -5.10 8.94
CA TYR A 167 2.77 -4.71 8.40
C TYR A 167 3.92 -5.09 9.33
N TYR A 168 3.75 -4.93 10.65
CA TYR A 168 4.73 -5.37 11.64
C TYR A 168 5.00 -6.87 11.51
N VAL A 169 3.96 -7.69 11.42
CA VAL A 169 4.09 -9.15 11.22
C VAL A 169 4.79 -9.47 9.91
N ALA A 170 4.40 -8.83 8.81
CA ALA A 170 5.03 -9.03 7.50
C ALA A 170 6.55 -8.74 7.53
N SER A 171 6.96 -7.73 8.31
CA SER A 171 8.37 -7.37 8.48
C SER A 171 9.17 -8.38 9.32
N GLN A 172 8.54 -9.10 10.24
CA GLN A 172 9.21 -10.12 11.06
C GLN A 172 9.46 -11.42 10.29
N PHE A 173 8.57 -11.78 9.38
CA PHE A 173 8.66 -13.00 8.59
C PHE A 173 9.43 -12.85 7.26
N ASN A 174 10.12 -11.70 7.04
CA ASN A 174 10.83 -11.38 5.79
C ASN A 174 9.96 -11.57 4.51
N LEU A 175 8.64 -11.43 4.62
CA LEU A 175 7.69 -11.64 3.52
C LEU A 175 7.50 -10.40 2.64
N SER A 176 8.26 -9.34 2.89
CA SER A 176 8.37 -8.15 2.06
C SER A 176 9.82 -7.71 2.00
N ALA A 177 10.27 -7.44 0.77
CA ALA A 177 11.57 -6.95 0.36
C ALA A 177 12.30 -6.09 1.41
N THR A 178 13.59 -6.39 1.57
CA THR A 178 14.67 -5.50 2.02
C THR A 178 14.21 -4.36 2.92
N SER A 179 14.37 -4.54 4.23
CA SER A 179 14.20 -3.50 5.24
C SER A 179 14.76 -2.15 4.74
N PRO A 180 14.00 -1.04 4.75
CA PRO A 180 14.61 0.27 4.59
C PRO A 180 15.42 0.52 5.86
N SER A 181 16.74 0.34 5.75
CA SER A 181 17.69 0.89 6.71
C SER A 181 17.26 2.32 7.03
N LYS A 182 17.09 2.66 8.32
CA LYS A 182 16.72 3.99 8.84
C LYS A 182 17.08 5.11 7.87
N ASP A 183 16.10 5.53 7.08
CA ASP A 183 16.29 6.21 5.81
C ASP A 183 16.89 7.61 6.05
N LYS A 184 18.17 7.81 5.67
CA LYS A 184 18.77 9.16 5.48
C LYS A 184 17.83 10.06 4.65
N PHE A 185 17.06 9.45 3.76
CA PHE A 185 16.01 10.09 2.97
C PHE A 185 14.88 10.69 3.81
N SER A 186 14.40 10.03 4.87
CA SER A 186 13.31 10.53 5.70
C SER A 186 13.67 11.83 6.45
N ILE A 187 14.95 11.96 6.81
CA ILE A 187 15.51 13.14 7.46
C ILE A 187 15.73 14.25 6.43
N TRP A 188 16.35 13.93 5.28
CA TRP A 188 16.52 14.86 4.16
C TRP A 188 15.16 15.40 3.66
N TRP A 189 14.14 14.54 3.59
CA TRP A 189 12.78 14.85 3.16
C TRP A 189 12.07 15.88 4.06
N LYS A 190 12.26 15.78 5.38
CA LYS A 190 11.65 16.72 6.35
C LYS A 190 12.32 18.09 6.31
N LYS A 191 13.60 18.16 5.95
CA LYS A 191 14.39 19.38 6.00
C LYS A 191 14.21 20.28 4.77
N ASN A 192 14.00 19.69 3.59
CA ASN A 192 14.25 20.40 2.33
C ASN A 192 12.99 20.74 1.50
N LEU A 193 11.76 20.39 1.93
CA LEU A 193 10.55 20.59 1.10
C LEU A 193 9.34 21.16 1.84
N GLU A 194 8.95 22.38 1.49
CA GLU A 194 7.70 23.00 1.96
C GLU A 194 6.52 22.73 1.02
N ALA A 195 6.75 22.61 -0.30
CA ALA A 195 5.67 22.52 -1.30
C ALA A 195 4.93 21.15 -1.28
N PRO A 196 3.59 21.11 -1.19
CA PRO A 196 2.83 19.86 -1.02
C PRO A 196 2.68 19.00 -2.29
N PHE A 197 2.68 19.59 -3.49
CA PHE A 197 2.43 18.84 -4.74
C PHE A 197 3.68 18.08 -5.25
N THR A 198 4.88 18.60 -5.00
CA THR A 198 6.15 17.90 -5.31
C THR A 198 6.42 16.74 -4.34
N LYS A 199 5.79 16.73 -3.16
CA LYS A 199 5.98 15.70 -2.14
C LYS A 199 5.53 14.30 -2.60
N GLN A 200 4.52 14.21 -3.46
CA GLN A 200 4.02 12.88 -3.83
C GLN A 200 4.80 12.24 -4.98
N SER A 201 5.13 12.99 -6.04
CA SER A 201 5.90 12.43 -7.18
C SER A 201 7.32 12.08 -6.80
N VAL A 202 8.01 12.95 -6.05
CA VAL A 202 9.41 12.74 -5.70
C VAL A 202 9.52 11.52 -4.79
N LYS A 203 8.63 11.39 -3.80
CA LYS A 203 8.55 10.20 -2.96
C LYS A 203 8.32 8.92 -3.76
N LEU A 204 7.43 8.95 -4.76
CA LEU A 204 7.18 7.78 -5.62
C LEU A 204 8.39 7.46 -6.52
N GLY A 205 9.10 8.48 -7.00
CA GLY A 205 10.32 8.34 -7.79
C GLY A 205 11.49 7.74 -6.99
N PHE A 206 11.65 8.15 -5.73
CA PHE A 206 12.68 7.62 -4.83
C PHE A 206 12.49 6.13 -4.52
N HIS A 207 11.28 5.63 -4.39
CA HIS A 207 11.06 4.21 -4.05
C HIS A 207 10.92 3.28 -5.28
N GLU A 208 11.33 3.71 -6.48
CA GLU A 208 11.09 2.96 -7.73
C GLU A 208 9.60 2.61 -7.98
N ILE A 209 8.66 3.38 -7.41
CA ILE A 209 7.23 3.05 -7.45
C ILE A 209 6.56 3.55 -8.74
N LEU A 210 7.18 4.51 -9.43
CA LEU A 210 6.65 5.05 -10.67
C LEU A 210 6.41 3.94 -11.72
N PRO A 211 5.22 3.90 -12.37
CA PRO A 211 4.86 2.89 -13.38
C PRO A 211 5.63 3.12 -14.70
N THR A 212 6.94 2.90 -14.65
CA THR A 212 7.84 2.90 -15.80
C THR A 212 7.82 1.54 -16.49
N SER A 213 8.19 1.45 -17.78
CA SER A 213 8.20 0.17 -18.48
C SER A 213 9.10 -0.87 -17.79
N LYS A 214 10.23 -0.48 -17.18
CA LYS A 214 11.06 -1.39 -16.37
C LYS A 214 10.31 -1.88 -15.12
N GLY A 215 9.59 -1.00 -14.45
CA GLY A 215 8.75 -1.38 -13.30
C GLY A 215 7.57 -2.27 -13.68
N LEU A 216 6.94 -2.02 -14.82
CA LEU A 216 5.82 -2.80 -15.34
C LEU A 216 6.28 -4.17 -15.88
N GLN A 217 7.47 -4.25 -16.49
CA GLN A 217 8.07 -5.52 -16.91
C GLN A 217 8.41 -6.40 -15.69
N LYS A 218 8.99 -5.83 -14.62
CA LYS A 218 9.21 -6.55 -13.33
C LYS A 218 7.90 -7.12 -12.76
N ARG A 219 6.77 -6.46 -13.02
CA ARG A 219 5.42 -6.89 -12.58
C ARG A 219 4.69 -7.75 -13.61
N SER A 220 5.34 -8.12 -14.72
CA SER A 220 4.77 -8.91 -15.82
C SER A 220 3.54 -8.26 -16.48
N ILE A 221 3.44 -6.94 -16.47
CA ILE A 221 2.35 -6.19 -17.13
C ILE A 221 2.72 -5.83 -18.58
N LEU A 222 4.00 -5.53 -18.83
CA LEU A 222 4.52 -5.27 -20.18
C LEU A 222 5.55 -6.33 -20.57
N PRO A 223 5.62 -6.71 -21.87
CA PRO A 223 6.59 -7.70 -22.36
C PRO A 223 8.02 -7.16 -22.40
N HIS A 224 8.18 -5.86 -22.69
CA HIS A 224 9.47 -5.20 -22.84
C HIS A 224 9.58 -3.97 -21.95
N SER A 225 10.82 -3.61 -21.59
CA SER A 225 11.10 -2.43 -20.76
C SER A 225 11.42 -1.17 -21.57
N ASN A 226 11.29 -1.20 -22.90
CA ASN A 226 11.49 -0.04 -23.76
C ASN A 226 10.59 1.13 -23.33
N CYS A 227 11.15 2.33 -23.34
CA CYS A 227 10.40 3.55 -23.07
C CYS A 227 9.32 3.75 -24.12
N LEU A 228 8.08 3.90 -23.67
CA LEU A 228 6.93 4.13 -24.53
C LEU A 228 6.93 5.52 -25.19
N THR A 229 7.80 6.43 -24.73
CA THR A 229 7.97 7.76 -25.34
C THR A 229 9.09 7.80 -26.38
N CYS A 230 10.26 7.21 -26.09
CA CYS A 230 11.40 7.29 -27.00
C CYS A 230 11.65 6.00 -27.81
N GLY A 231 11.14 4.84 -27.39
CA GLY A 231 11.28 3.54 -28.08
C GLY A 231 12.66 2.87 -27.93
N PHE A 232 13.73 3.62 -27.66
CA PHE A 232 15.10 3.11 -27.82
C PHE A 232 15.73 2.49 -26.57
N SER A 233 15.38 2.95 -25.37
CA SER A 233 16.08 2.56 -24.14
C SER A 233 15.13 2.07 -23.05
N ASN A 234 15.66 1.25 -22.15
CA ASN A 234 14.91 0.74 -21.01
C ASN A 234 14.47 1.89 -20.09
N GLU A 235 13.19 1.96 -19.81
CA GLU A 235 12.61 3.05 -19.03
C GLU A 235 12.72 2.77 -17.53
N SER A 236 13.82 3.24 -16.94
CA SER A 236 13.93 3.44 -15.50
C SER A 236 13.28 4.76 -15.07
N ASN A 237 13.10 4.98 -13.77
CA ASN A 237 12.61 6.27 -13.25
C ASN A 237 13.50 7.44 -13.67
N GLY A 238 14.83 7.25 -13.65
CA GLY A 238 15.78 8.25 -14.12
C GLY A 238 15.63 8.50 -15.62
N HIS A 239 15.44 7.44 -16.41
CA HIS A 239 15.20 7.59 -17.84
C HIS A 239 13.90 8.33 -18.15
N ALA A 240 12.78 7.92 -17.54
CA ALA A 240 11.48 8.52 -17.77
C ALA A 240 11.46 10.03 -17.47
N VAL A 241 12.19 10.46 -16.44
CA VAL A 241 12.17 11.85 -15.96
C VAL A 241 13.32 12.70 -16.51
N PHE A 242 14.56 12.20 -16.51
CA PHE A 242 15.74 13.02 -16.82
C PHE A 242 16.38 12.71 -18.18
N TRP A 243 16.48 11.41 -18.53
CA TRP A 243 17.35 10.98 -19.63
C TRP A 243 16.63 10.70 -20.96
N CYS A 244 15.30 10.62 -20.96
CA CYS A 244 14.51 10.38 -22.15
C CYS A 244 14.77 11.46 -23.20
N ARG A 245 15.05 11.04 -24.45
CA ARG A 245 15.37 11.96 -25.57
C ARG A 245 14.28 13.01 -25.81
N GLY A 246 13.02 12.65 -25.59
CA GLY A 246 11.88 13.57 -25.69
C GLY A 246 11.94 14.69 -24.65
N PHE A 247 12.17 14.32 -23.38
CA PHE A 247 12.12 15.25 -22.25
C PHE A 247 13.45 15.95 -21.96
N ARG A 248 14.59 15.43 -22.44
CA ARG A 248 15.90 16.08 -22.29
C ARG A 248 15.94 17.49 -22.90
N LYS A 249 15.15 17.72 -23.97
CA LYS A 249 14.97 19.05 -24.57
C LYS A 249 14.27 20.03 -23.61
N VAL A 250 13.27 19.57 -22.85
CA VAL A 250 12.55 20.38 -21.86
C VAL A 250 13.51 20.88 -20.77
N TRP A 251 14.33 19.99 -20.22
CA TRP A 251 15.33 20.35 -19.22
C TRP A 251 16.38 21.36 -19.73
N LYS A 252 16.79 21.24 -21.01
CA LYS A 252 17.70 22.20 -21.64
C LYS A 252 17.07 23.59 -21.79
N LEU A 253 15.79 23.65 -22.17
CA LEU A 253 15.06 24.92 -22.35
C LEU A 253 14.78 25.63 -21.02
N LEU A 254 14.71 24.90 -19.91
CA LEU A 254 14.52 25.43 -18.56
C LEU A 254 15.84 25.74 -17.84
N ASN A 255 16.95 25.84 -18.58
CA ASN A 255 18.29 26.13 -18.08
C ASN A 255 18.89 25.13 -17.06
N PHE A 256 18.31 23.93 -16.89
CA PHE A 256 18.90 22.85 -16.08
C PHE A 256 19.97 22.07 -16.87
N SER A 257 20.93 22.80 -17.44
CA SER A 257 21.98 22.26 -18.30
C SER A 257 23.01 21.41 -17.54
N PHE A 258 23.12 21.58 -16.22
CA PHE A 258 23.96 20.77 -15.33
C PHE A 258 23.65 19.27 -15.44
N LEU A 259 22.43 18.90 -15.85
CA LEU A 259 22.05 17.51 -16.11
C LEU A 259 22.91 16.83 -17.19
N LYS A 260 23.57 17.59 -18.07
CA LYS A 260 24.51 17.03 -19.06
C LYS A 260 25.77 16.44 -18.43
N ASN A 261 26.11 16.87 -17.21
CA ASN A 261 27.29 16.41 -16.50
C ASN A 261 27.08 15.04 -15.84
N PHE A 262 25.84 14.56 -15.76
CA PHE A 262 25.54 13.23 -15.25
C PHE A 262 25.53 12.18 -16.36
N SER A 263 25.88 10.96 -15.98
CA SER A 263 25.73 9.79 -16.85
C SER A 263 24.25 9.52 -17.13
N LEU A 264 23.94 8.99 -18.32
CA LEU A 264 22.58 8.54 -18.67
C LEU A 264 22.09 7.37 -17.82
N GLU A 265 23.00 6.74 -17.08
CA GLU A 265 22.70 5.64 -16.15
C GLU A 265 22.48 6.11 -14.71
N THR A 266 22.69 7.40 -14.42
CA THR A 266 22.50 7.92 -13.06
C THR A 266 21.06 7.71 -12.59
N SER A 267 20.92 7.15 -11.39
CA SER A 267 19.62 6.78 -10.82
C SER A 267 18.80 8.02 -10.44
N PHE A 268 17.47 7.88 -10.41
CA PHE A 268 16.57 8.97 -10.02
C PHE A 268 16.93 9.56 -8.65
N GLN A 269 17.24 8.69 -7.68
CA GLN A 269 17.61 9.10 -6.33
C GLN A 269 18.90 9.94 -6.32
N GLN A 270 19.93 9.46 -7.01
CA GLN A 270 21.23 10.10 -7.05
C GLN A 270 21.15 11.47 -7.76
N THR A 271 20.36 11.59 -8.83
CA THR A 271 20.13 12.87 -9.51
C THR A 271 19.46 13.90 -8.60
N ILE A 272 18.45 13.50 -7.81
CA ILE A 272 17.77 14.43 -6.90
C ILE A 272 18.70 14.87 -5.76
N LEU A 273 19.49 13.95 -5.20
CA LEU A 273 20.45 14.28 -4.13
C LEU A 273 21.51 15.26 -4.63
N LEU A 274 22.12 14.99 -5.78
CA LEU A 274 23.12 15.89 -6.37
C LEU A 274 22.53 17.24 -6.77
N ALA A 275 21.29 17.26 -7.30
CA ALA A 275 20.60 18.52 -7.59
C ALA A 275 20.36 19.34 -6.32
N SER A 276 20.12 18.71 -5.17
CA SER A 276 19.92 19.43 -3.89
C SER A 276 21.19 20.02 -3.30
N GLU A 277 22.37 19.53 -3.71
CA GLU A 277 23.66 20.06 -3.27
C GLU A 277 24.15 21.21 -4.17
N VAL A 278 23.75 21.20 -5.45
CA VAL A 278 24.23 22.15 -6.46
C VAL A 278 23.29 23.34 -6.65
N LEU A 279 21.98 23.16 -6.48
CA LEU A 279 20.98 24.19 -6.72
C LEU A 279 20.63 24.96 -5.44
N SER A 280 20.31 26.25 -5.59
CA SER A 280 19.67 27.00 -4.50
C SER A 280 18.30 26.39 -4.15
N GLN A 281 17.77 26.69 -2.96
CA GLN A 281 16.47 26.17 -2.52
C GLN A 281 15.34 26.47 -3.54
N VAL A 282 15.34 27.65 -4.15
CA VAL A 282 14.31 28.06 -5.13
C VAL A 282 14.48 27.30 -6.44
N GLU A 283 15.71 27.19 -6.94
CA GLU A 283 16.01 26.44 -8.16
C GLU A 283 15.76 24.94 -7.99
N PHE A 284 16.05 24.41 -6.81
CA PHE A 284 15.79 23.02 -6.47
C PHE A 284 14.29 22.73 -6.39
N GLU A 285 13.49 23.61 -5.79
CA GLU A 285 12.04 23.46 -5.80
C GLU A 285 11.48 23.50 -7.22
N LEU A 286 11.94 24.45 -8.05
CA LEU A 286 11.60 24.49 -9.47
C LEU A 286 12.01 23.19 -10.18
N PHE A 287 13.21 22.67 -9.92
CA PHE A 287 13.70 21.42 -10.46
C PHE A 287 12.75 20.25 -10.16
N LEU A 288 12.23 20.15 -8.92
CA LEU A 288 11.27 19.13 -8.55
C LEU A 288 9.89 19.32 -9.18
N VAL A 289 9.44 20.58 -9.33
CA VAL A 289 8.21 20.90 -10.07
C VAL A 289 8.33 20.40 -11.51
N VAL A 290 9.45 20.70 -12.17
CA VAL A 290 9.72 20.28 -13.55
C VAL A 290 9.76 18.75 -13.65
N ALA A 291 10.41 18.07 -12.70
CA ALA A 291 10.42 16.61 -12.64
C ALA A 291 9.01 16.01 -12.54
N TRP A 292 8.13 16.61 -11.72
CA TRP A 292 6.71 16.20 -11.63
C TRP A 292 5.98 16.43 -12.96
N TYR A 293 6.18 17.57 -13.62
CA TYR A 293 5.52 17.88 -14.90
C TYR A 293 5.96 16.94 -16.01
N VAL A 294 7.26 16.69 -16.14
CA VAL A 294 7.80 15.75 -17.11
C VAL A 294 7.18 14.37 -16.91
N TRP A 295 7.07 13.91 -15.66
CA TRP A 295 6.40 12.65 -15.34
C TRP A 295 4.91 12.65 -15.72
N SER A 296 4.20 13.74 -15.42
CA SER A 296 2.77 13.90 -15.74
C SER A 296 2.52 13.87 -17.25
N GLU A 297 3.28 14.65 -18.02
CA GLU A 297 3.21 14.70 -19.48
C GLU A 297 3.55 13.34 -20.10
N ARG A 298 4.59 12.66 -19.62
CA ARG A 298 4.90 11.28 -20.03
C ARG A 298 3.70 10.35 -19.81
N THR A 299 3.02 10.48 -18.68
CA THR A 299 1.85 9.66 -18.34
C THR A 299 0.70 9.92 -19.32
N GLN A 300 0.44 11.18 -19.66
CA GLN A 300 -0.58 11.54 -20.66
C GLN A 300 -0.26 10.99 -22.05
N ILE A 301 1.00 11.04 -22.50
CA ILE A 301 1.44 10.46 -23.78
C ILE A 301 1.16 8.96 -23.81
N VAL A 302 1.52 8.24 -22.75
CA VAL A 302 1.31 6.78 -22.68
C VAL A 302 -0.17 6.40 -22.67
N HIS A 303 -1.05 7.26 -22.16
CA HIS A 303 -2.49 7.07 -22.20
C HIS A 303 -3.17 7.68 -23.45
N GLY A 304 -2.40 8.07 -24.46
CA GLY A 304 -2.90 8.47 -25.78
C GLY A 304 -3.56 9.85 -25.82
N GLN A 305 -3.26 10.75 -24.87
CA GLN A 305 -4.03 11.98 -24.69
C GLN A 305 -3.55 13.21 -25.48
N GLU A 306 -2.37 13.27 -26.14
CA GLU A 306 -1.99 14.38 -27.05
C GLU A 306 -0.62 14.21 -27.77
N GLN A 307 -0.34 15.03 -28.80
CA GLN A 307 0.98 15.15 -29.45
C GLN A 307 1.97 15.92 -28.56
N PHE A 308 3.14 15.32 -28.28
CA PHE A 308 4.18 15.90 -27.45
C PHE A 308 4.94 17.04 -28.17
N SER A 309 4.89 18.25 -27.61
CA SER A 309 5.75 19.37 -28.01
C SER A 309 6.54 19.93 -26.82
N PRO A 310 7.90 19.87 -26.83
CA PRO A 310 8.73 20.38 -25.75
C PRO A 310 8.51 21.87 -25.44
N THR A 311 8.17 22.69 -26.43
CA THR A 311 7.95 24.13 -26.25
C THR A 311 6.63 24.42 -25.52
N VAL A 312 5.59 23.62 -25.75
CA VAL A 312 4.30 23.70 -25.05
C VAL A 312 4.46 23.28 -23.59
N VAL A 313 5.26 22.24 -23.32
CA VAL A 313 5.54 21.81 -21.95
C VAL A 313 6.29 22.90 -21.18
N VAL A 314 7.28 23.54 -21.80
CA VAL A 314 8.03 24.66 -21.18
C VAL A 314 7.13 25.87 -20.90
N SER A 315 6.25 26.24 -21.83
CA SER A 315 5.33 27.37 -21.61
C SER A 315 4.33 27.10 -20.49
N ARG A 316 3.80 25.88 -20.39
CA ARG A 316 2.96 25.42 -19.26
C ARG A 316 3.73 25.52 -17.94
N ILE A 317 4.97 25.03 -17.89
CA ILE A 317 5.82 25.09 -16.70
C ILE A 317 6.07 26.54 -16.25
N HIS A 318 6.42 27.44 -17.18
CA HIS A 318 6.64 28.86 -16.84
C HIS A 318 5.38 29.54 -16.29
N LYS A 319 4.22 29.28 -16.90
CA LYS A 319 2.93 29.81 -16.44
C LYS A 319 2.62 29.35 -15.01
N LEU A 320 2.80 28.07 -14.73
CA LEU A 320 2.54 27.47 -13.41
C LEU A 320 3.56 27.90 -12.36
N HIS A 321 4.83 28.09 -12.73
CA HIS A 321 5.83 28.68 -11.85
C HIS A 321 5.49 30.13 -11.48
N ALA A 322 4.99 30.92 -12.42
CA ALA A 322 4.53 32.29 -12.17
C ALA A 322 3.31 32.31 -11.22
N GLU A 323 2.32 31.45 -11.46
CA GLU A 323 1.14 31.28 -10.59
C GLU A 323 1.52 30.81 -9.18
N PHE A 324 2.48 29.86 -9.08
CA PHE A 324 2.97 29.34 -7.82
C PHE A 324 3.78 30.39 -7.04
N SER A 325 4.64 31.14 -7.71
CA SER A 325 5.42 32.24 -7.12
C SER A 325 4.52 33.37 -6.62
N ALA A 326 3.47 33.72 -7.38
CA ALA A 326 2.48 34.70 -6.97
C ALA A 326 1.70 34.24 -5.72
N SER A 327 1.31 32.97 -5.68
CA SER A 327 0.62 32.36 -4.54
C SER A 327 1.49 32.35 -3.26
N ARG A 328 2.80 32.12 -3.40
CA ARG A 328 3.74 32.15 -2.25
C ARG A 328 3.97 33.55 -1.69
N LYS A 329 4.04 34.58 -2.54
CA LYS A 329 4.12 35.98 -2.09
C LYS A 329 2.90 36.36 -1.24
N ASN A 330 1.71 35.93 -1.64
CA ASN A 330 0.48 36.15 -0.88
C ASN A 330 0.46 35.40 0.48
N ILE A 331 1.06 34.21 0.56
CA ILE A 331 1.19 33.46 1.84
C ILE A 331 2.20 34.11 2.79
N ASN A 332 3.32 34.63 2.28
CA ASN A 332 4.33 35.29 3.12
C ASN A 332 3.90 36.68 3.63
N ILE A 333 3.01 37.38 2.91
CA ILE A 333 2.38 38.61 3.40
C ILE A 333 1.45 38.31 4.60
N GLN A 334 0.79 37.15 4.62
CA GLN A 334 -0.07 36.74 5.76
C GLN A 334 0.71 36.15 6.95
N ARG A 335 1.93 35.65 6.75
CA ARG A 335 2.79 35.14 7.84
C ARG A 335 3.53 36.22 8.63
N GLY A 336 3.41 37.50 8.24
CA GLY A 336 3.99 38.64 8.95
C GLY A 336 3.24 39.03 10.23
N ASN A 337 2.03 38.53 10.47
CA ASN A 337 1.25 38.85 11.65
C ASN A 337 0.86 37.60 12.47
N THR A 338 1.39 37.58 13.70
CA THR A 338 0.93 36.90 14.93
C THR A 338 1.04 35.37 15.08
N CYS A 339 1.96 35.00 15.99
CA CYS A 339 1.78 34.23 17.23
C CYS A 339 0.95 32.93 17.29
N THR A 340 1.67 31.89 17.74
CA THR A 340 1.33 30.86 18.75
C THR A 340 0.01 30.09 18.63
N SER A 341 0.18 28.82 18.25
CA SER A 341 -0.47 27.63 18.81
C SER A 341 -1.97 27.67 19.11
N THR A 342 -2.80 27.41 18.10
CA THR A 342 -4.05 26.63 18.26
C THR A 342 -4.35 25.87 16.96
N SER A 343 -4.87 24.64 17.11
CA SER A 343 -5.27 23.77 16.01
C SER A 343 -6.49 24.32 15.28
N SER A 344 -6.35 24.65 13.99
CA SER A 344 -7.46 25.07 13.11
C SER A 344 -7.68 24.08 11.98
N ILE A 345 -8.95 23.93 11.56
CA ILE A 345 -9.34 23.24 10.32
C ILE A 345 -9.75 24.29 9.29
N GLY A 346 -9.14 24.21 8.11
CA GLY A 346 -9.49 25.01 6.94
C GLY A 346 -10.13 24.14 5.86
N ALA A 347 -11.20 24.63 5.23
CA ALA A 347 -11.81 24.00 4.06
C ALA A 347 -11.82 24.99 2.88
N ILE A 348 -11.43 24.50 1.70
CA ILE A 348 -11.42 25.25 0.43
C ILE A 348 -12.45 24.61 -0.50
N ILE A 349 -13.45 25.40 -0.90
CA ILE A 349 -14.48 24.96 -1.85
C ILE A 349 -14.13 25.53 -3.22
N ARG A 350 -14.08 24.67 -4.25
CA ARG A 350 -13.81 25.06 -5.65
C ARG A 350 -15.02 24.79 -6.54
N ASN A 351 -15.21 25.62 -7.56
CA ASN A 351 -16.21 25.37 -8.60
C ASN A 351 -15.74 24.31 -9.60
N ASN A 352 -16.61 23.98 -10.53
CA ASN A 352 -16.40 23.07 -11.66
C ASN A 352 -15.30 23.49 -12.65
N THR A 353 -14.77 24.72 -12.57
CA THR A 353 -13.59 25.17 -13.32
C THR A 353 -12.32 25.23 -12.49
N GLY A 354 -12.37 24.80 -11.22
CA GLY A 354 -11.22 24.75 -10.30
C GLY A 354 -10.91 26.07 -9.57
N GLY A 355 -11.70 27.13 -9.79
CA GLY A 355 -11.60 28.41 -9.08
C GLY A 355 -12.13 28.30 -7.65
N VAL A 356 -11.45 28.92 -6.68
CA VAL A 356 -11.85 28.92 -5.26
C VAL A 356 -13.05 29.86 -5.07
N VAL A 357 -14.15 29.33 -4.53
CA VAL A 357 -15.42 30.05 -4.35
C VAL A 357 -15.66 30.46 -2.90
N ALA A 358 -15.17 29.67 -1.95
CA ALA A 358 -15.24 29.99 -0.53
C ALA A 358 -14.11 29.32 0.24
N CYS A 359 -13.64 30.01 1.29
CA CYS A 359 -12.66 29.48 2.23
C CYS A 359 -13.18 29.75 3.65
N LEU A 360 -13.23 28.71 4.48
CA LEU A 360 -13.67 28.85 5.87
C LEU A 360 -12.53 28.40 6.80
N LEU A 361 -12.25 29.24 7.80
CA LEU A 361 -11.32 28.96 8.89
C LEU A 361 -12.11 29.07 10.18
N LYS A 362 -12.29 27.96 10.90
CA LYS A 362 -12.99 27.96 12.19
C LYS A 362 -12.04 27.44 13.26
N SER A 363 -11.85 28.24 14.31
CA SER A 363 -11.11 27.83 15.51
C SER A 363 -11.89 26.71 16.19
N LEU A 364 -11.25 25.56 16.43
CA LEU A 364 -11.81 24.49 17.26
C LEU A 364 -11.13 24.58 18.61
N PHE A 365 -11.70 25.46 19.47
CA PHE A 365 -11.28 25.80 20.84
C PHE A 365 -9.83 26.23 21.03
#